data_AF-A0A1B6IA57-F1
#
_entry.id   AF-A0A1B6IA57-F1
#
_cell.length_a   1.000
_cell.length_b   1.000
_cell.length_c   1.000
_cell.angle_alpha   90.00
_cell.angle_beta   90.00
_cell.angle_gamma   90.00
#
_symmetry.space_group_name_H-M   'P 1'
#
loop_
_entity.id
_entity.type
_entity.pdbx_description
1 polymer ?
#
loop_
_entity_poly.entity_id
_entity_poly.type
_entity_poly.pdbx_seq_one_letter_code
_entity_poly.pdbx_strand_id
1 'polypeptide(L)'
;FETWRVKHHEASVSMDDREERLHQIYEEIERNMTLIGVTAIEDKLQEGVQQTIANLALAQIKIWVLTGDKQETAVNVGYSCQLLDDDMELMVVDGDSTVEVVKQLDKYLQTIRIGVQYGQTNNSVVTFSDVTSSEYERDRTLSQEETD
;
A
#
# COMPACT_ATOMS: atom_id res chain seq x y z
N PHE A 1 29.69 17.28 -7.40
CA PHE A 1 29.06 17.78 -6.17
C PHE A 1 28.76 19.27 -6.25
N GLU A 2 29.75 20.15 -6.43
CA GLU A 2 29.53 21.62 -6.43
C GLU A 2 28.44 22.10 -7.38
N THR A 3 28.44 21.60 -8.62
CA THR A 3 27.39 21.90 -9.62
C THR A 3 26.00 21.46 -9.18
N TRP A 4 25.89 20.27 -8.58
CA TRP A 4 24.62 19.77 -8.04
C TRP A 4 24.14 20.61 -6.86
N ARG A 5 25.06 21.04 -5.98
CA ARG A 5 24.77 21.88 -4.81
C ARG A 5 24.15 23.22 -5.21
N VAL A 6 24.67 23.85 -6.27
CA VAL A 6 24.11 25.10 -6.80
C VAL A 6 22.68 24.88 -7.31
N LYS A 7 22.46 23.86 -8.16
CA LYS A 7 21.13 23.50 -8.66
C LYS A 7 20.14 23.18 -7.54
N HIS A 8 20.59 22.42 -6.54
CA HIS A 8 19.79 22.11 -5.35
C HIS A 8 19.40 23.38 -4.60
N HIS A 9 20.34 24.31 -4.40
CA HIS A 9 20.04 25.57 -3.72
C HIS A 9 19.00 26.37 -4.50
N GLU A 10 19.16 26.53 -5.82
CA GLU A 10 18.21 27.20 -6.70
C GLU A 10 16.81 26.56 -6.64
N ALA A 11 16.73 25.22 -6.69
CA ALA A 11 15.47 24.50 -6.53
C ALA A 11 14.86 24.73 -5.14
N SER A 12 15.67 24.71 -4.06
CA SER A 12 15.20 24.84 -2.67
C SER A 12 14.61 26.21 -2.33
N VAL A 13 15.06 27.25 -3.03
CA VAL A 13 14.58 28.64 -2.85
C VAL A 13 13.57 29.05 -3.92
N SER A 14 13.17 28.12 -4.80
CA SER A 14 12.15 28.37 -5.81
C SER A 14 10.79 28.65 -5.16
N MET A 15 10.09 29.68 -5.67
CA MET A 15 8.73 30.01 -5.25
C MET A 15 7.69 29.18 -6.00
N ASP A 16 8.00 28.76 -7.23
CA ASP A 16 7.14 27.94 -8.09
C ASP A 16 7.67 26.50 -8.19
N ASP A 17 6.77 25.52 -8.19
CA ASP A 17 7.03 24.09 -8.42
C ASP A 17 8.23 23.53 -7.63
N ARG A 18 8.44 24.04 -6.41
CA ARG A 18 9.62 23.74 -5.59
C ARG A 18 9.80 22.24 -5.38
N GLU A 19 8.73 21.53 -5.09
CA GLU A 19 8.77 20.08 -4.81
C GLU A 19 9.17 19.29 -6.05
N GLU A 20 8.57 19.58 -7.21
CA GLU A 20 8.91 18.91 -8.46
C GLU A 20 10.36 19.20 -8.87
N ARG A 21 10.81 20.45 -8.73
CA ARG A 21 12.20 20.83 -9.01
C ARG A 21 13.18 20.10 -8.10
N LEU A 22 12.90 20.02 -6.80
CA LEU A 22 13.73 19.27 -5.85
C LEU A 22 13.75 17.78 -6.18
N HIS A 23 12.59 17.20 -6.53
CA HIS A 23 12.48 15.80 -6.91
C HIS A 23 13.37 15.47 -8.12
N GLN A 24 13.35 16.29 -9.17
CA GLN A 24 14.23 16.11 -10.34
C GLN A 24 15.72 16.20 -9.97
N ILE A 25 16.10 17.09 -9.05
CA ILE A 25 17.48 17.23 -8.59
C ILE A 25 17.92 16.03 -7.74
N TYR A 26 17.03 15.44 -6.94
CA TYR A 26 17.31 14.20 -6.19
C TYR A 26 17.46 13.00 -7.14
N GLU A 27 16.59 12.86 -8.13
CA GLU A 27 16.72 11.83 -9.15
C GLU A 27 18.03 11.93 -9.96
N GLU A 28 18.57 13.13 -10.18
CA GLU A 28 19.86 13.31 -10.87
C GLU A 28 21.01 12.64 -10.11
N ILE A 29 21.03 12.76 -8.78
CA ILE A 29 22.13 12.27 -7.93
C ILE A 29 21.95 10.82 -7.48
N GLU A 30 20.72 10.31 -7.41
CA GLU A 30 20.38 8.94 -7.01
C GLU A 30 20.57 7.90 -8.14
N ARG A 31 21.23 8.26 -9.24
CA ARG A 31 21.53 7.37 -10.37
C ARG A 31 22.83 6.60 -10.16
N ASN A 32 22.89 5.40 -10.74
CA ASN A 32 24.09 4.53 -10.74
C ASN A 32 24.63 4.17 -9.34
N MET A 33 23.72 4.03 -8.37
CA MET A 33 24.05 3.59 -7.01
C MET A 33 24.49 2.11 -6.98
N THR A 34 25.36 1.76 -6.03
CA THR A 34 25.74 0.37 -5.76
C THR A 34 24.99 -0.13 -4.52
N LEU A 35 24.28 -1.24 -4.64
CA LEU A 35 23.63 -1.88 -3.49
C LEU A 35 24.70 -2.44 -2.54
N ILE A 36 24.77 -1.90 -1.32
CA ILE A 36 25.73 -2.32 -0.30
C ILE A 36 25.15 -3.29 0.74
N GLY A 37 23.82 -3.36 0.84
CA GLY A 37 23.11 -4.20 1.80
C GLY A 37 21.63 -3.84 1.92
N VAL A 38 20.91 -4.62 2.71
CA VAL A 38 19.48 -4.43 3.00
C VAL A 38 19.28 -4.55 4.51
N THR A 39 18.42 -3.72 5.07
CA THR A 39 17.97 -3.84 6.47
C THR A 39 16.56 -4.42 6.49
N ALA A 40 16.28 -5.32 7.41
CA ALA A 40 14.93 -5.81 7.70
C ALA A 40 14.55 -5.40 9.13
N ILE A 41 13.39 -4.78 9.29
CA ILE A 41 12.81 -4.41 10.58
C ILE A 41 11.50 -5.17 10.70
N GLU A 42 11.31 -5.83 11.83
CA GLU A 42 10.09 -6.58 12.15
C GLU A 42 9.19 -5.71 13.02
N ASP A 43 7.93 -5.55 12.61
CA ASP A 43 6.90 -4.91 13.43
C ASP A 43 6.44 -5.88 14.52
N LYS A 44 6.71 -5.51 15.77
CA LYS A 44 6.38 -6.36 16.91
C LYS A 44 4.88 -6.40 17.13
N LEU A 45 4.34 -7.62 17.09
CA LEU A 45 2.97 -7.90 17.49
C LEU A 45 2.83 -7.93 19.02
N GLN A 46 1.60 -7.73 19.48
CA GLN A 46 1.27 -7.96 20.88
C GLN A 46 1.41 -9.45 21.22
N GLU A 47 1.64 -9.74 22.51
CA GLU A 47 1.77 -11.10 23.00
C GLU A 47 0.49 -11.91 22.71
N GLY A 48 0.66 -13.11 22.15
CA GLY A 48 -0.45 -14.04 21.92
C GLY A 48 -1.32 -13.76 20.69
N VAL A 49 -1.02 -12.74 19.87
CA VAL A 49 -1.79 -12.42 18.65
C VAL A 49 -1.85 -13.61 17.69
N GLN A 50 -0.70 -14.19 17.35
CA GLN A 50 -0.60 -15.32 16.43
C GLN A 50 -1.42 -16.53 16.92
N GLN A 51 -1.24 -16.90 18.19
CA GLN A 51 -1.98 -18.01 18.79
C GLN A 51 -3.49 -17.78 18.81
N THR A 52 -3.91 -16.53 19.08
CA THR A 52 -5.32 -16.16 19.10
C THR A 52 -5.93 -16.26 17.70
N ILE A 53 -5.26 -15.72 16.68
CA ILE A 53 -5.68 -15.80 15.28
C ILE A 53 -5.80 -17.26 14.84
N ALA A 54 -4.80 -18.10 15.14
CA ALA A 54 -4.83 -19.52 14.84
C ALA A 54 -6.03 -20.23 15.50
N ASN A 55 -6.31 -19.95 16.77
CA ASN A 55 -7.44 -20.54 17.48
C ASN A 55 -8.79 -20.11 16.90
N LEU A 56 -8.93 -18.83 16.53
CA LEU A 56 -10.13 -18.31 15.87
C LEU A 56 -10.32 -18.94 14.49
N ALA A 57 -9.24 -19.12 13.72
CA ALA A 57 -9.28 -19.79 12.43
C ALA A 57 -9.68 -21.27 12.54
N LEU A 58 -9.13 -22.00 13.54
CA LEU A 58 -9.53 -23.39 13.85
C LEU A 58 -11.02 -23.49 14.23
N ALA A 59 -11.53 -22.48 14.93
CA ALA A 59 -12.96 -22.35 15.26
C ALA A 59 -13.84 -21.93 14.06
N GLN A 60 -13.28 -21.86 12.84
CA GLN A 60 -13.96 -21.43 11.61
C GLN A 60 -14.50 -19.98 11.66
N ILE A 61 -13.91 -19.15 12.50
CA ILE A 61 -14.23 -17.71 12.56
C ILE A 61 -13.45 -17.00 11.47
N LYS A 62 -14.14 -16.28 10.60
CA LYS A 62 -13.53 -15.47 9.55
C LYS A 62 -13.06 -14.14 10.15
N ILE A 63 -11.77 -13.85 9.97
CA ILE A 63 -11.11 -12.67 10.55
C ILE A 63 -10.94 -11.64 9.44
N TRP A 64 -11.33 -10.40 9.73
CA TRP A 64 -11.19 -9.27 8.83
C TRP A 64 -10.35 -8.21 9.54
N VAL A 65 -9.34 -7.68 8.85
CA VAL A 65 -8.50 -6.59 9.36
C VAL A 65 -8.88 -5.34 8.58
N LEU A 66 -9.40 -4.35 9.30
CA LEU A 66 -9.65 -3.00 8.78
C LEU A 66 -8.57 -2.10 9.37
N THR A 67 -7.76 -1.50 8.50
CA THR A 67 -6.65 -0.62 8.91
C THR A 67 -6.59 0.59 7.99
N GLY A 68 -6.14 1.73 8.53
CA GLY A 68 -5.80 2.93 7.76
C GLY A 68 -4.30 3.03 7.47
N ASP A 69 -3.55 1.96 7.72
CA ASP A 69 -2.14 1.86 7.34
C ASP A 69 -2.00 1.58 5.83
N LYS A 70 -0.80 1.76 5.30
CA LYS A 70 -0.48 1.42 3.91
C LYS A 70 -0.69 -0.07 3.66
N GLN A 71 -1.04 -0.41 2.42
CA GLN A 71 -1.29 -1.78 2.01
C GLN A 71 -0.08 -2.68 2.27
N GLU A 72 1.13 -2.21 1.99
CA GLU A 72 2.36 -2.99 2.20
C GLU A 72 2.55 -3.32 3.67
N THR A 73 2.27 -2.38 4.58
CA THR A 73 2.32 -2.61 6.02
C THR A 73 1.25 -3.61 6.46
N ALA A 74 0.02 -3.45 5.98
CA ALA A 74 -1.08 -4.35 6.31
C ALA A 74 -0.79 -5.80 5.88
N VAL A 75 -0.21 -5.99 4.69
CA VAL A 75 0.21 -7.30 4.18
C VAL A 75 1.33 -7.87 5.06
N ASN A 76 2.36 -7.08 5.37
CA ASN A 76 3.45 -7.53 6.25
C ASN A 76 2.96 -7.93 7.65
N VAL A 77 2.02 -7.16 8.23
CA VAL A 77 1.38 -7.50 9.51
C VAL A 77 0.56 -8.78 9.37
N GLY A 78 -0.16 -8.96 8.25
CA GLY A 78 -0.92 -10.17 7.95
C GLY A 78 -0.05 -11.43 7.93
N TYR A 79 1.12 -11.38 7.31
CA TYR A 79 2.10 -12.48 7.35
C TYR A 79 2.68 -12.67 8.76
N SER A 80 3.06 -11.57 9.44
CA SER A 80 3.65 -11.63 10.78
C SER A 80 2.72 -12.29 11.81
N CYS A 81 1.41 -12.07 11.67
CA CYS A 81 0.39 -12.62 12.57
C CYS A 81 -0.21 -13.96 12.10
N GLN A 82 0.32 -14.54 11.02
CA GLN A 82 -0.16 -15.80 10.41
C GLN A 82 -1.62 -15.75 9.97
N LEU A 83 -2.11 -14.55 9.66
CA LEU A 83 -3.38 -14.38 8.95
C LEU A 83 -3.20 -14.70 7.46
N LEU A 84 -2.02 -14.43 6.93
CA LEU A 84 -1.58 -14.77 5.57
C LEU A 84 -0.54 -15.88 5.63
N ASP A 85 -0.56 -16.74 4.60
CA ASP A 85 0.44 -17.79 4.35
C ASP A 85 0.94 -17.66 2.91
N ASP A 86 2.14 -18.17 2.62
CA ASP A 86 2.77 -18.16 1.31
C ASP A 86 1.96 -18.94 0.26
N ASP A 87 1.14 -19.90 0.70
CA ASP A 87 0.24 -20.67 -0.16
C ASP A 87 -1.07 -19.91 -0.51
N MET A 88 -1.33 -18.74 0.09
CA MET A 88 -2.54 -17.96 -0.17
C MET A 88 -2.39 -17.03 -1.38
N GLU A 89 -3.44 -16.95 -2.21
CA GLU A 89 -3.50 -15.96 -3.29
C GLU A 89 -4.00 -14.62 -2.75
N LEU A 90 -3.18 -13.58 -2.89
CA LEU A 90 -3.54 -12.20 -2.55
C LEU A 90 -4.32 -11.56 -3.71
N MET A 91 -5.53 -11.08 -3.43
CA MET A 91 -6.40 -10.42 -4.41
C MET A 91 -6.49 -8.92 -4.10
N VAL A 92 -5.83 -8.09 -4.90
CA VAL A 92 -5.76 -6.63 -4.65
C VAL A 92 -6.82 -5.89 -5.45
N VAL A 93 -7.58 -5.03 -4.78
CA VAL A 93 -8.58 -4.13 -5.41
C VAL A 93 -8.15 -2.69 -5.17
N ASP A 94 -7.65 -2.05 -6.23
CA ASP A 94 -6.97 -0.75 -6.23
C ASP A 94 -7.38 0.16 -7.40
N GLY A 95 -8.56 -0.06 -7.98
CA GLY A 95 -9.05 0.74 -9.11
C GLY A 95 -9.31 2.22 -8.76
N ASP A 96 -8.92 3.12 -9.65
CA ASP A 96 -9.09 4.59 -9.52
C ASP A 96 -10.49 5.07 -9.94
N SER A 97 -11.35 4.15 -10.37
CA SER A 97 -12.74 4.44 -10.74
C SER A 97 -13.67 3.30 -10.35
N THR A 98 -14.95 3.63 -10.15
CA THR A 98 -16.00 2.63 -9.88
C THR A 98 -16.02 1.52 -10.93
N VAL A 99 -15.78 1.85 -12.20
CA VAL A 99 -15.77 0.86 -13.29
C VAL A 99 -14.62 -0.13 -13.14
N GLU A 100 -13.44 0.35 -12.77
CA GLU A 100 -12.26 -0.49 -12.55
C GLU A 100 -12.41 -1.38 -11.32
N VAL A 101 -12.89 -0.81 -10.21
CA VAL A 101 -13.16 -1.54 -8.97
C VAL A 101 -14.17 -2.66 -9.23
N VAL A 102 -15.29 -2.38 -9.89
CA VAL A 102 -16.30 -3.39 -10.22
C VAL A 102 -15.70 -4.50 -11.10
N LYS A 103 -14.90 -4.13 -12.11
CA LYS A 103 -14.23 -5.11 -12.98
C LYS A 103 -13.25 -6.01 -12.20
N GLN A 104 -12.50 -5.46 -11.25
CA GLN A 104 -11.60 -6.22 -10.39
C GLN A 104 -12.37 -7.17 -9.47
N LEU A 105 -13.44 -6.67 -8.83
CA LEU A 105 -14.32 -7.49 -7.99
C LEU A 105 -14.94 -8.65 -8.77
N ASP A 106 -15.47 -8.38 -9.96
CA ASP A 106 -16.05 -9.42 -10.82
C ASP A 106 -15.02 -10.48 -11.19
N LYS A 107 -13.81 -10.07 -11.55
CA LYS A 107 -12.69 -10.98 -11.84
C LYS A 107 -12.42 -11.91 -10.65
N TYR A 108 -12.23 -11.36 -9.45
CA TYR A 108 -11.90 -12.16 -8.26
C TYR A 108 -13.06 -13.05 -7.82
N LEU A 109 -14.29 -12.58 -7.96
CA LEU A 109 -15.48 -13.37 -7.66
C LEU A 109 -15.57 -14.61 -8.57
N GLN A 110 -15.22 -14.49 -9.85
CA GLN A 110 -15.11 -15.65 -10.74
C GLN A 110 -13.99 -16.61 -10.34
N THR A 111 -12.80 -16.09 -9.99
CA THR A 111 -11.68 -16.90 -9.51
C THR A 111 -12.08 -17.73 -8.28
N ILE A 112 -12.71 -17.11 -7.28
CA ILE A 112 -13.17 -17.78 -6.07
C ILE A 112 -14.20 -18.86 -6.40
N ARG A 113 -15.17 -18.58 -7.28
CA ARG A 113 -16.19 -19.56 -7.69
C ARG A 113 -15.57 -20.81 -8.33
N ILE A 114 -14.59 -20.61 -9.20
CA ILE A 114 -13.86 -21.71 -9.85
C ILE A 114 -13.10 -22.51 -8.79
N GLY A 115 -12.36 -21.84 -7.89
CA GLY A 115 -11.61 -22.50 -6.81
C GLY A 115 -12.50 -23.38 -5.92
N VAL A 116 -13.66 -22.84 -5.51
CA VAL A 116 -14.65 -23.58 -4.71
C VAL A 116 -15.17 -24.82 -5.46
N GLN A 117 -15.41 -24.73 -6.77
CA GLN A 117 -15.89 -25.86 -7.57
C GLN A 117 -14.88 -27.00 -7.65
N TYR A 118 -13.58 -26.70 -7.64
CA TYR A 118 -12.51 -27.70 -7.69
C TYR A 118 -11.96 -28.10 -6.31
N GLY A 119 -12.59 -27.65 -5.21
CA GLY A 119 -12.18 -27.97 -3.85
C GLY A 119 -10.87 -27.31 -3.41
N GLN A 120 -10.42 -26.28 -4.11
CA GLN A 120 -9.30 -25.44 -3.70
C GLN A 120 -9.84 -24.20 -3.00
N THR A 121 -9.75 -24.18 -1.66
CA THR A 121 -10.09 -23.01 -0.86
C THR A 121 -8.87 -22.59 -0.06
N ASN A 122 -7.83 -22.12 -0.75
CA ASN A 122 -6.85 -21.30 -0.06
C ASN A 122 -7.55 -19.96 0.19
N ASN A 123 -7.66 -19.55 1.46
CA ASN A 123 -8.35 -18.31 1.82
C ASN A 123 -7.72 -17.15 1.04
N SER A 124 -8.53 -16.41 0.30
CA SER A 124 -8.08 -15.22 -0.43
C SER A 124 -8.24 -14.00 0.43
N VAL A 125 -7.23 -13.13 0.45
CA VAL A 125 -7.31 -11.83 1.13
C VAL A 125 -7.55 -10.74 0.12
N VAL A 126 -8.55 -9.89 0.43
CA VAL A 126 -8.89 -8.71 -0.34
C VAL A 126 -8.38 -7.49 0.40
N THR A 127 -7.47 -6.76 -0.23
CA THR A 127 -7.00 -5.46 0.26
C THR A 127 -7.61 -4.34 -0.58
N PHE A 128 -7.96 -3.23 0.07
CA PHE A 128 -8.39 -2.00 -0.57
C PHE A 128 -7.33 -0.94 -0.30
N SER A 129 -6.85 -0.28 -1.35
CA SER A 129 -6.02 0.91 -1.20
C SER A 129 -6.93 2.14 -1.18
N ASP A 130 -6.90 2.93 -0.11
CA ASP A 130 -7.39 4.30 -0.18
C ASP A 130 -6.47 5.10 -1.10
N VAL A 131 -7.06 5.86 -2.02
CA VAL A 131 -6.34 6.81 -2.86
C VAL A 131 -5.59 7.76 -1.94
N THR A 132 -4.28 7.84 -2.15
CA THR A 132 -3.36 8.66 -1.36
C THR A 132 -3.87 10.10 -1.17
N SER A 133 -3.39 10.73 -0.08
CA SER A 133 -3.60 12.11 0.37
C SER A 133 -3.51 13.22 -0.71
N SER A 134 -3.12 12.92 -1.95
CA SER A 134 -3.09 13.84 -3.09
C SER A 134 -4.48 14.31 -3.56
N GLU A 135 -5.56 13.57 -3.28
CA GLU A 135 -6.92 14.07 -3.50
C GLU A 135 -7.42 14.92 -2.34
N TYR A 136 -7.02 14.57 -1.10
CA TYR A 136 -7.34 15.35 0.09
C TYR A 136 -6.70 16.75 0.07
N GLU A 137 -5.50 16.89 -0.51
CA GLU A 137 -4.86 18.21 -0.70
C GLU A 137 -5.47 19.00 -1.86
N ARG A 138 -5.87 18.35 -2.96
CA ARG A 138 -6.56 19.03 -4.07
C ARG A 138 -7.92 19.61 -3.65
N ASP A 139 -8.67 18.91 -2.80
CA ASP A 139 -9.99 19.35 -2.32
C ASP A 139 -9.91 20.52 -1.31
N ARG A 140 -8.78 20.66 -0.60
CA ARG A 140 -8.51 21.81 0.28
C ARG A 140 -8.23 23.10 -0.50
N THR A 141 -7.56 23.00 -1.65
CA THR A 141 -7.23 24.16 -2.48
C THR A 141 -8.48 24.66 -3.21
N LEU A 142 -9.34 23.75 -3.69
CA LEU A 142 -10.61 24.10 -4.34
C LEU A 142 -11.64 24.72 -3.37
N SER A 143 -11.65 24.31 -2.09
CA SER A 143 -12.57 24.85 -1.09
C SER A 143 -12.17 26.21 -0.50
N GLN A 144 -10.94 26.70 -0.77
CA GLN A 144 -10.48 28.02 -0.35
C GLN A 144 -10.69 29.11 -1.40
N GLU A 145 -10.91 28.77 -2.68
CA GLU A 145 -11.18 29.76 -3.74
C GLU A 145 -12.67 30.15 -3.87
N GLU A 146 -13.61 29.44 -3.23
CA GLU A 146 -15.05 29.76 -3.29
C GLU A 146 -15.55 30.68 -2.15
N THR A 147 -14.66 31.27 -1.34
CA THR A 147 -15.06 32.14 -0.21
C THR A 147 -14.52 33.58 -0.20
N ASP A 148 -13.96 34.07 -1.31
CA ASP A 148 -13.65 35.49 -1.51
C ASP A 148 -14.58 36.18 -2.53
#